data_AF-A0A7L0Z5A3-F1
#
_entry.id   AF-A0A7L0Z5A3-F1
#
_cell.length_a   1.000
_cell.length_b   1.000
_cell.length_c   1.000
_cell.angle_alpha   90.00
_cell.angle_beta   90.00
_cell.angle_gamma   90.00
#
_symmetry.space_group_name_H-M   'P 1'
#
loop_
_entity.id
_entity.type
_entity.pdbx_description
1 polymer ?
#
loop_
_entity_poly.entity_id
_entity_poly.type
_entity_poly.pdbx_seq_one_letter_code
_entity_poly.pdbx_strand_id
1 'polypeptide(L)'
;GLKMAESGKGRGGNPGSGKGLSPEQVVSRFNRLRQDQRGLASKAAELELELNEHSLVIETLREVDPTRKCFRMVGGVLVERTVKEVLPAL
;
A
#
# COMPACT_ATOMS: atom_id res chain seq x y z
N GLY A 1 3.60 -22.04 75.90
CA GLY A 1 3.36 -23.22 75.05
C GLY A 1 3.42 -22.81 73.60
N LEU A 2 4.28 -23.50 72.84
CA LEU A 2 4.31 -23.71 71.38
C LEU A 2 3.79 -22.64 70.39
N LYS A 3 4.76 -22.00 69.72
CA LYS A 3 5.00 -21.96 68.26
C LYS A 3 3.83 -22.40 67.35
N MET A 4 3.38 -21.49 66.47
CA MET A 4 2.98 -21.84 65.10
C MET A 4 3.80 -20.99 64.13
N ALA A 5 4.42 -21.66 63.18
CA ALA A 5 5.18 -21.11 62.08
C ALA A 5 4.24 -20.82 60.92
N GLU A 6 4.48 -19.74 60.18
CA GLU A 6 4.09 -19.72 58.78
C GLU A 6 5.27 -19.27 57.92
N SER A 7 5.61 -20.17 57.00
CA SER A 7 6.56 -20.05 55.90
C SER A 7 6.11 -18.99 54.91
N GLY A 8 7.06 -18.35 54.21
CA GLY A 8 6.72 -17.67 52.97
C GLY A 8 7.67 -16.59 52.48
N LYS A 9 8.99 -16.80 52.53
CA LYS A 9 9.95 -15.94 51.83
C LYS A 9 9.89 -16.24 50.32
N GLY A 10 8.97 -15.60 49.62
CA GLY A 10 8.95 -15.52 48.16
C GLY A 10 10.02 -14.55 47.67
N ARG A 11 11.20 -15.06 47.29
CA ARG A 11 12.09 -14.40 46.34
C ARG A 11 11.54 -14.65 44.93
N GLY A 12 11.35 -13.60 44.12
CA GLY A 12 11.21 -13.77 42.67
C GLY A 12 10.53 -12.60 41.97
N GLY A 13 11.23 -11.96 41.03
CA GLY A 13 10.62 -11.07 40.03
C GLY A 13 11.49 -9.90 39.58
N ASN A 14 12.30 -10.14 38.55
CA ASN A 14 13.15 -9.18 37.83
C ASN A 14 12.35 -7.95 37.30
N PRO A 15 12.74 -6.68 37.52
CA PRO A 15 12.12 -5.54 36.84
C PRO A 15 12.74 -5.35 35.45
N GLY A 16 12.72 -6.42 34.65
CA GLY A 16 13.04 -6.39 33.22
C GLY A 16 11.77 -6.30 32.40
N SER A 17 10.80 -5.46 32.80
CA SER A 17 9.58 -5.24 32.02
C SER A 17 9.83 -4.08 31.06
N GLY A 18 9.99 -4.37 29.77
CA GLY A 18 9.88 -3.37 28.72
C GLY A 18 8.60 -2.56 28.95
N LYS A 19 8.74 -1.26 29.19
CA LYS A 19 7.60 -0.37 29.37
C LYS A 19 6.72 -0.46 28.12
N GLY A 20 5.49 -0.92 28.28
CA GLY A 20 4.46 -0.80 27.25
C GLY A 20 4.31 0.66 26.82
N LEU A 21 3.87 0.87 25.58
CA LEU A 21 3.61 2.22 25.05
C LEU A 21 2.62 2.97 25.95
N SER A 22 2.86 4.26 26.17
CA SER A 22 1.89 5.10 26.89
C SER A 22 0.58 5.21 26.07
N PRO A 23 -0.57 5.49 26.71
CA PRO A 23 -1.83 5.69 26.00
C PRO A 23 -1.73 6.71 24.86
N GLU A 24 -0.99 7.80 25.07
CA GLU A 24 -0.76 8.85 24.06
C GLU A 24 0.05 8.32 22.87
N GLN A 25 1.07 7.50 23.15
CA GLN A 25 1.87 6.86 22.10
C GLN A 25 1.06 5.84 21.30
N VAL A 26 0.14 5.12 21.94
CA VAL A 26 -0.78 4.19 21.25
C VAL A 26 -1.70 4.96 20.32
N VAL A 27 -2.34 6.03 20.80
CA VAL A 27 -3.24 6.87 19.99
C VAL A 27 -2.50 7.51 18.82
N SER A 28 -1.30 8.04 19.05
CA SER A 28 -0.47 8.63 18.00
C SER A 28 -0.11 7.61 16.91
N ARG A 29 0.34 6.41 17.29
CA ARG A 29 0.65 5.33 16.33
C ARG A 29 -0.59 4.88 15.57
N PHE A 30 -1.72 4.72 16.24
CA PHE A 30 -2.97 4.34 15.60
C PHE A 30 -3.41 5.37 14.56
N ASN A 31 -3.36 6.66 14.89
CA ASN A 31 -3.73 7.73 13.96
C ASN A 31 -2.81 7.76 12.73
N ARG A 32 -1.51 7.53 12.91
CA ARG A 32 -0.57 7.39 11.79
C ARG A 32 -0.94 6.23 10.88
N LEU A 33 -1.14 5.03 11.44
CA LEU A 33 -1.54 3.85 10.66
C LEU A 33 -2.85 4.07 9.91
N ARG A 34 -3.82 4.76 10.52
CA ARG A 34 -5.08 5.12 9.86
C ARG A 34 -4.89 6.12 8.72
N GLN A 35 -3.93 7.04 8.84
CA GLN A 35 -3.59 7.95 7.75
C GLN A 35 -2.89 7.21 6.61
N ASP A 36 -1.94 6.33 6.93
CA ASP A 36 -1.25 5.49 5.95
C ASP A 36 -2.24 4.57 5.22
N GLN A 37 -3.18 3.94 5.93
CA GLN A 37 -4.23 3.11 5.34
C GLN A 37 -5.07 3.90 4.32
N ARG A 38 -5.48 5.13 4.66
CA ARG A 38 -6.26 5.97 3.74
C ARG A 38 -5.43 6.37 2.52
N GLY A 39 -4.16 6.70 2.71
CA GLY A 39 -3.26 7.01 1.59
C GLY A 39 -3.09 5.83 0.64
N LEU A 40 -2.91 4.61 1.16
CA LEU A 40 -2.83 3.40 0.37
C LEU A 40 -4.13 3.13 -0.40
N ALA A 41 -5.29 3.29 0.26
CA ALA A 41 -6.58 3.10 -0.39
C ALA A 41 -6.79 4.11 -1.53
N SER A 42 -6.44 5.38 -1.33
CA SER A 42 -6.50 6.40 -2.39
C SER A 42 -5.58 6.06 -3.56
N LYS A 43 -4.33 5.62 -3.30
CA LYS A 43 -3.41 5.27 -4.39
C LYS A 43 -3.84 4.00 -5.14
N ALA A 44 -4.43 3.02 -4.44
CA ALA A 44 -4.98 1.84 -5.08
C ALA A 44 -6.11 2.22 -6.04
N ALA A 45 -7.06 3.05 -5.61
CA ALA A 45 -8.17 3.51 -6.46
C ALA A 45 -7.69 4.30 -7.69
N GLU A 46 -6.64 5.13 -7.55
CA GLU A 46 -6.02 5.84 -8.67
C GLU A 46 -5.41 4.87 -9.69
N LEU A 47 -4.63 3.89 -9.22
CA LEU A 47 -4.01 2.89 -10.10
C LEU A 47 -5.03 1.96 -10.77
N GLU A 48 -6.12 1.62 -10.07
CA GLU A 48 -7.22 0.83 -10.65
C GLU A 48 -7.90 1.59 -11.79
N LEU A 49 -8.09 2.90 -11.65
CA LEU A 49 -8.64 3.74 -12.72
C LEU A 49 -7.69 3.79 -13.93
N GLU A 50 -6.41 4.09 -13.72
CA GLU A 50 -5.39 4.11 -14.79
C GLU A 50 -5.32 2.77 -15.52
N LEU A 51 -5.36 1.65 -14.78
CA LEU A 51 -5.35 0.30 -15.35
C LEU A 51 -6.60 0.05 -16.21
N ASN A 52 -7.77 0.48 -15.76
CA ASN A 52 -9.01 0.31 -16.52
C ASN A 52 -9.00 1.14 -17.80
N GLU A 53 -8.50 2.38 -17.75
CA GLU A 53 -8.33 3.24 -18.93
C GLU A 53 -7.36 2.62 -19.95
N HIS A 54 -6.20 2.12 -19.49
CA HIS A 54 -5.24 1.44 -20.36
C HIS A 54 -5.82 0.15 -20.95
N SER A 55 -6.55 -0.63 -20.16
CA SER A 55 -7.19 -1.86 -20.62
C SER A 55 -8.20 -1.59 -21.74
N LEU A 56 -9.04 -0.57 -21.58
CA LEU A 56 -9.99 -0.15 -22.61
C LEU A 56 -9.29 0.27 -23.91
N VAL A 57 -8.21 1.06 -23.81
CA VAL A 57 -7.43 1.46 -24.99
C VAL A 57 -6.83 0.24 -25.68
N ILE A 58 -6.24 -0.69 -24.93
CA ILE A 58 -5.67 -1.93 -25.49
C ILE A 58 -6.74 -2.76 -26.21
N GLU A 59 -7.91 -2.95 -25.58
CA GLU A 59 -9.02 -3.70 -26.17
C GLU A 59 -9.47 -3.08 -27.50
N THR A 60 -9.68 -1.76 -27.52
CA THR A 60 -10.09 -1.06 -28.74
C THR A 60 -9.04 -1.12 -29.86
N LEU A 61 -7.75 -1.13 -29.52
CA LEU A 61 -6.66 -1.19 -30.51
C LEU A 61 -6.38 -2.59 -31.03
N ARG A 62 -6.77 -3.66 -30.32
CA ARG A 62 -6.57 -5.05 -30.76
C ARG A 62 -7.34 -5.39 -32.04
N GLU A 63 -8.47 -4.73 -32.26
CA GLU A 63 -9.30 -4.91 -33.44
C GLU A 63 -8.85 -4.04 -34.63
N VAL A 64 -7.87 -3.16 -34.42
CA VAL A 64 -7.35 -2.26 -35.45
C VAL A 64 -6.19 -2.94 -36.19
N ASP A 65 -6.11 -2.70 -37.50
CA ASP A 65 -5.00 -3.17 -38.34
C ASP A 65 -3.63 -2.77 -37.71
N PRO A 66 -2.75 -3.74 -37.41
CA PRO A 66 -1.45 -3.49 -36.79
C PRO A 66 -0.55 -2.53 -37.56
N THR A 67 -0.73 -2.39 -38.88
CA THR A 67 0.07 -1.52 -39.76
C THR A 67 -0.48 -0.10 -39.84
N ARG A 68 -1.70 0.13 -39.33
CA ARG A 68 -2.33 1.45 -39.36
C ARG A 68 -1.54 2.43 -38.51
N LYS A 69 -1.35 3.63 -39.06
CA LYS A 69 -0.70 4.74 -38.37
C LYS A 69 -1.56 5.19 -37.19
N CYS A 70 -0.90 5.48 -36.07
CA CYS A 70 -1.46 6.09 -34.88
C CYS A 70 -0.50 7.16 -34.36
N PHE A 71 -0.99 8.03 -33.47
CA PHE A 71 -0.20 9.14 -32.95
C PHE A 71 -0.24 9.13 -31.43
N ARG A 72 0.93 9.17 -30.80
CA ARG A 72 1.07 9.28 -29.34
C ARG A 72 1.50 10.69 -28.98
N MET A 73 0.77 11.34 -28.09
CA MET A 73 1.15 12.63 -27.51
C MET A 73 2.18 12.42 -26.40
N VAL A 74 3.35 13.08 -26.48
CA VAL A 74 4.37 13.08 -25.43
C VAL A 74 4.85 14.50 -25.22
N GLY A 75 4.61 15.07 -24.03
CA GLY A 75 5.07 16.43 -23.70
C GLY A 75 4.62 17.53 -24.68
N GLY A 76 3.45 17.35 -25.32
CA GLY A 76 2.92 18.29 -26.33
C GLY A 76 3.34 18.03 -27.77
N VAL A 77 4.15 16.99 -28.03
CA VAL A 77 4.53 16.57 -29.39
C VAL A 77 3.76 15.31 -29.77
N LEU A 78 3.16 15.31 -30.97
CA LEU A 78 2.56 14.11 -31.58
C LEU A 78 3.64 13.29 -32.28
N VAL A 79 3.84 12.06 -31.81
CA VAL A 79 4.77 11.09 -32.41
C VAL A 79 3.97 10.11 -33.25
N GLU A 80 4.26 10.06 -34.56
CA GLU A 80 3.71 9.05 -35.46
C GLU A 80 4.29 7.68 -35.15
N ARG A 81 3.42 6.67 -35.03
CA ARG A 81 3.72 5.26 -34.79
C ARG A 81 2.75 4.39 -35.58
N THR A 82 2.92 3.08 -35.49
CA THR A 82 1.92 2.10 -35.93
C THR A 82 1.28 1.38 -34.74
N VAL A 83 0.08 0.81 -34.92
CA VAL A 83 -0.61 0.06 -33.84
C VAL A 83 0.28 -1.06 -33.27
N LYS A 84 1.02 -1.78 -34.13
CA LYS A 84 1.97 -2.82 -33.70
C LYS A 84 3.13 -2.30 -32.81
N GLU A 85 3.49 -1.03 -32.92
CA GLU A 85 4.56 -0.41 -32.12
C GLU A 85 4.01 0.13 -30.79
N VAL A 86 2.73 0.52 -30.75
CA VAL A 86 2.11 1.12 -29.57
C VAL A 86 1.57 0.07 -28.61
N LEU A 87 0.95 -1.01 -29.11
CA LEU A 87 0.35 -2.05 -28.27
C LEU A 87 1.33 -2.69 -27.25
N PRO A 88 2.60 -2.98 -27.58
CA PRO A 88 3.55 -3.53 -26.60
C PRO A 88 4.04 -2.53 -25.54
N ALA A 89 3.77 -1.23 -25.72
CA ALA A 89 4.24 -0.15 -24.87
C ALA A 89 3.12 0.49 -24.01
N LEU A 90 1.92 -0.08 -24.08
CA LEU A 90 0.75 0.21 -23.24
C LEU A 90 0.50 -0.98 -22.32
#